data_AF-A0A1J4SDL2-F1
#
_entry.id   AF-A0A1J4SDL2-F1
#
_cell.length_a   1.000
_cell.length_b   1.000
_cell.length_c   1.000
_cell.angle_alpha   90.00
_cell.angle_beta   90.00
_cell.angle_gamma   90.00
#
_symmetry.space_group_name_H-M   'P 1'
#
loop_
_entity.id
_entity.type
_entity.pdbx_description
1 polymer ?
#
loop_
_entity_poly.entity_id
_entity_poly.type
_entity_poly.pdbx_seq_one_letter_code
_entity_poly.pdbx_strand_id
1 'polypeptide(L)'
;MGRPDSHLCFIIRLSMANIISLNNRLQLDQEKKAALIKKRKISAVQKVFQCTRCAFKCEKCGTQISLSQPDQESVNRQVSVPYCFCESCLEEYIDYMERVKGRGDAGCYWRNEAWLEVWKIWIDCQEAIDRYLKSKEFLQLLQEFKQTTPE
;
A
#
# COMPACT_ATOMS: atom_id res chain seq x y z
N MET A 1 52.82 2.91 51.76
CA MET A 1 52.34 2.77 50.37
C MET A 1 51.48 1.51 50.28
N GLY A 2 50.17 1.63 50.50
CA GLY A 2 49.24 0.50 50.39
C GLY A 2 48.95 0.21 48.91
N ARG A 3 49.30 -0.99 48.43
CA ARG A 3 48.88 -1.44 47.10
C ARG A 3 47.34 -1.52 47.10
N PRO A 4 46.64 -1.00 46.08
CA PRO A 4 45.21 -1.23 45.96
C PRO A 4 44.96 -2.73 45.81
N ASP A 5 44.00 -3.23 46.59
CA ASP A 5 43.59 -4.63 46.64
C ASP A 5 43.25 -5.14 45.24
N SER A 6 44.16 -5.93 44.68
CA SER A 6 44.09 -6.48 43.32
C SER A 6 42.83 -7.31 43.10
N HIS A 7 42.29 -7.90 44.18
CA HIS A 7 41.06 -8.68 44.18
C HIS A 7 39.82 -7.81 43.97
N LEU A 8 39.76 -6.62 44.60
CA LEU A 8 38.65 -5.69 44.47
C LEU A 8 38.61 -5.07 43.06
N CYS A 9 39.78 -4.73 42.51
CA CYS A 9 39.91 -4.28 41.12
C CYS A 9 39.46 -5.34 40.09
N PHE A 10 39.71 -6.63 40.36
CA PHE A 10 39.30 -7.72 39.48
C PHE A 10 37.78 -7.94 39.51
N ILE A 11 37.17 -7.90 40.68
CA ILE A 11 35.70 -8.03 40.84
C ILE A 11 34.97 -6.86 40.15
N ILE A 12 35.46 -5.62 40.32
CA ILE A 12 34.88 -4.45 39.66
C ILE A 12 34.98 -4.60 38.12
N ARG A 13 36.11 -5.07 37.59
CA ARG A 13 36.27 -5.33 36.15
C ARG A 13 35.31 -6.40 35.62
N LEU A 14 35.13 -7.51 36.35
CA LEU A 14 34.18 -8.55 35.98
C LEU A 14 32.72 -8.05 36.02
N SER A 15 32.35 -7.23 37.01
CA SER A 15 31.02 -6.62 37.06
C SER A 15 30.77 -5.66 35.89
N MET A 16 31.75 -4.81 35.53
CA MET A 16 31.64 -3.93 34.37
C MET A 16 31.52 -4.71 33.06
N ALA A 17 32.32 -5.76 32.86
CA ALA A 17 32.24 -6.59 31.66
C ALA A 17 30.85 -7.25 31.49
N ASN A 18 30.26 -7.72 32.58
CA ASN A 18 28.90 -8.28 32.57
C ASN A 18 27.83 -7.22 32.28
N ILE A 19 27.94 -6.01 32.84
CA ILE A 19 27.02 -4.90 32.57
C ILE A 19 27.09 -4.49 31.10
N ILE A 20 28.29 -4.37 30.52
CA ILE A 20 28.49 -4.05 29.10
C ILE A 20 27.88 -5.15 28.21
N SER A 21 28.11 -6.43 28.55
CA SER A 21 27.53 -7.58 27.83
C SER A 21 26.00 -7.57 27.84
N LEU A 22 25.38 -7.26 28.98
CA LEU A 22 23.93 -7.16 29.11
C LEU A 22 23.35 -5.99 28.30
N ASN A 23 23.97 -4.81 28.36
CA ASN A 23 23.56 -3.65 27.56
C ASN A 23 23.66 -3.94 26.06
N ASN A 24 24.75 -4.58 25.61
CA ASN A 24 24.91 -4.96 24.21
C ASN A 24 23.80 -5.93 23.75
N ARG A 25 23.42 -6.90 24.59
CA ARG A 25 22.32 -7.82 24.29
C ARG A 25 20.97 -7.10 24.20
N LEU A 26 20.68 -6.19 25.13
CA LEU A 26 19.47 -5.38 25.10
C LEU A 26 19.40 -4.50 23.84
N GLN A 27 20.52 -3.88 23.47
CA GLN A 27 20.62 -3.06 22.26
C GLN A 27 20.38 -3.90 21.00
N LEU A 28 21.03 -5.06 20.88
CA LEU A 28 20.82 -5.98 19.75
C LEU A 28 19.36 -6.44 19.63
N ASP A 29 18.69 -6.71 20.75
CA ASP A 29 17.28 -7.11 20.74
C ASP A 29 16.35 -5.96 20.33
N GLN A 30 16.67 -4.72 20.74
CA GLN A 30 15.97 -3.52 20.30
C GLN A 30 16.15 -3.27 18.81
N GLU A 31 17.38 -3.39 18.29
CA GLU A 31 17.70 -3.23 16.87
C GLU A 31 16.98 -4.27 16.01
N LYS A 32 16.97 -5.54 16.43
CA LYS A 32 16.22 -6.61 15.75
C LYS A 32 14.72 -6.32 15.69
N LYS A 33 14.13 -5.87 16.81
CA LYS A 33 12.71 -5.49 16.86
C LYS A 33 12.42 -4.31 15.94
N ALA A 34 13.26 -3.27 15.97
CA ALA A 34 13.12 -2.11 15.10
C ALA A 34 13.22 -2.48 13.62
N ALA A 35 14.19 -3.33 13.25
CA ALA A 35 14.35 -3.82 11.88
C ALA A 35 13.12 -4.63 11.41
N LEU A 36 12.55 -5.45 12.28
CA LEU A 36 11.35 -6.24 11.97
C LEU A 36 10.13 -5.33 11.77
N ILE A 37 9.95 -4.32 12.61
CA ILE A 37 8.90 -3.31 12.45
C ILE A 37 9.08 -2.54 11.13
N LYS A 38 10.31 -2.11 10.82
CA LYS A 38 10.63 -1.45 9.54
C LYS A 38 10.27 -2.34 8.35
N LYS A 39 10.63 -3.63 8.38
CA LYS A 39 10.26 -4.60 7.33
C LYS A 39 8.74 -4.71 7.15
N ARG A 40 7.97 -4.76 8.23
CA ARG A 40 6.50 -4.81 8.19
C ARG A 40 5.91 -3.54 7.56
N LYS A 41 6.42 -2.37 7.97
CA LYS A 41 6.06 -1.07 7.41
C LYS A 41 6.32 -1.01 5.89
N ILE A 42 7.49 -1.47 5.44
CA ILE A 42 7.83 -1.54 4.00
C ILE A 42 6.85 -2.43 3.25
N SER A 43 6.57 -3.63 3.79
CA SER A 43 5.65 -4.57 3.14
C SER A 43 4.23 -4.00 3.03
N ALA A 44 3.76 -3.25 4.03
CA ALA A 44 2.45 -2.58 3.99
C ALA A 44 2.38 -1.54 2.86
N VAL A 45 3.43 -0.75 2.67
CA VAL A 45 3.54 0.20 1.55
C VAL A 45 3.59 -0.54 0.22
N GLN A 46 4.47 -1.53 0.06
CA GLN A 46 4.64 -2.27 -1.20
C GLN A 46 3.34 -2.91 -1.69
N LYS A 47 2.55 -3.53 -0.80
CA LYS A 47 1.27 -4.17 -1.15
C LYS A 47 0.25 -3.20 -1.76
N VAL A 48 0.32 -1.94 -1.39
CA VAL A 48 -0.57 -0.89 -1.90
C VAL A 48 -0.12 -0.38 -3.28
N PHE A 49 1.20 -0.29 -3.52
CA PHE A 49 1.71 0.31 -4.76
C PHE A 49 1.97 -0.70 -5.89
N GLN A 50 2.23 -1.98 -5.59
CA GLN A 50 2.66 -2.93 -6.62
C GLN A 50 1.57 -3.31 -7.63
N CYS A 51 0.28 -3.14 -7.32
CA CYS A 51 -0.79 -3.59 -8.21
C CYS A 51 -2.04 -2.69 -8.29
N THR A 52 -2.28 -1.80 -7.33
CA THR A 52 -3.59 -1.13 -7.22
C THR A 52 -3.78 0.03 -8.20
N ARG A 53 -2.69 0.61 -8.72
CA ARG A 53 -2.74 1.75 -9.66
C ARG A 53 -1.66 1.63 -10.74
N CYS A 54 -1.59 0.46 -11.38
CA CYS A 54 -0.65 0.22 -12.47
C CYS A 54 -1.21 0.76 -13.78
N ALA A 55 -0.57 1.75 -14.40
CA ALA A 55 -1.00 2.32 -15.69
C ALA A 55 -1.01 1.32 -16.86
N PHE A 56 -0.39 0.14 -16.68
CA PHE A 56 -0.32 -0.91 -17.70
C PHE A 56 -1.36 -2.01 -17.50
N LYS A 57 -2.27 -1.88 -16.53
CA LYS A 57 -3.29 -2.89 -16.24
C LYS A 57 -4.64 -2.25 -15.97
N CYS A 58 -5.70 -2.90 -16.43
CA CYS A 58 -7.06 -2.54 -16.11
C CYS A 58 -7.31 -2.68 -14.60
N GLU A 59 -7.81 -1.63 -13.96
CA GLU A 59 -8.09 -1.62 -12.52
C GLU A 59 -9.23 -2.58 -12.13
N LYS A 60 -10.15 -2.86 -13.05
CA LYS A 60 -11.30 -3.76 -12.81
C LYS A 60 -10.95 -5.24 -12.95
N CYS A 61 -10.33 -5.63 -14.06
CA CYS A 61 -10.11 -7.04 -14.42
C CYS A 61 -8.64 -7.47 -14.45
N GLY A 62 -7.69 -6.54 -14.35
CA GLY A 62 -6.26 -6.83 -14.35
C GLY A 62 -5.63 -7.09 -15.73
N THR A 63 -6.42 -7.09 -16.80
CA THR A 63 -5.93 -7.25 -18.18
C THR A 63 -4.89 -6.19 -18.52
N GLN A 64 -3.83 -6.59 -19.22
CA GLN A 64 -2.78 -5.67 -19.65
C GLN A 64 -3.34 -4.66 -20.67
N ILE A 65 -3.07 -3.37 -20.42
CA ILE A 65 -3.43 -2.27 -21.32
C ILE A 65 -2.18 -1.89 -22.12
N SER A 66 -2.32 -1.84 -23.44
CA SER A 66 -1.26 -1.39 -24.34
C SER A 66 -1.38 0.12 -24.50
N LEU A 67 -0.33 0.89 -24.16
CA LEU A 67 -0.32 2.37 -24.28
C LEU A 67 -0.35 2.89 -25.73
N SER A 68 -0.41 2.00 -26.73
CA SER A 68 -0.21 2.30 -28.14
C SER A 68 -1.50 2.57 -28.93
N GLN A 69 -2.66 2.70 -28.29
CA GLN A 69 -3.93 2.92 -28.99
C GLN A 69 -4.40 4.38 -28.87
N PRO A 70 -4.17 5.22 -29.91
CA PRO A 70 -4.56 6.64 -29.91
C PRO A 70 -6.08 6.87 -29.80
N ASP A 71 -6.91 5.87 -30.11
CA ASP A 71 -8.38 6.02 -30.11
C ASP A 71 -8.99 6.04 -28.69
N GLN A 72 -8.34 5.42 -27.69
CA GLN A 72 -8.86 5.37 -26.32
C GLN A 72 -8.75 6.70 -25.56
N GLU A 73 -7.81 7.57 -25.93
CA GLU A 73 -7.69 8.90 -25.31
C GLU A 73 -8.85 9.82 -25.70
N SER A 74 -9.52 9.57 -26.82
CA SER A 74 -10.64 10.40 -27.28
C SER A 74 -11.93 10.12 -26.50
N VAL A 75 -12.20 8.85 -26.20
CA VAL A 75 -13.38 8.40 -25.42
C VAL A 75 -13.22 8.71 -23.93
N ASN A 76 -12.03 8.48 -23.36
CA ASN A 76 -11.71 8.82 -21.96
C ASN A 76 -11.72 10.33 -21.67
N ARG A 77 -11.57 11.19 -22.69
CA ARG A 77 -11.70 12.65 -22.52
C ARG A 77 -13.16 13.12 -22.56
N GLN A 78 -14.04 12.40 -23.24
CA GLN A 78 -15.47 12.73 -23.34
C GLN A 78 -16.27 12.30 -22.10
N VAL A 79 -15.89 11.16 -21.51
CA VAL A 79 -16.45 10.68 -20.24
C VAL A 79 -15.34 10.79 -19.22
N SER A 80 -15.46 11.66 -18.22
CA SER A 80 -14.45 11.81 -17.16
C SER A 80 -14.41 10.54 -16.30
N VAL A 81 -13.73 9.50 -16.80
CA VAL A 81 -13.56 8.22 -16.12
C VAL A 81 -12.32 8.29 -15.24
N PRO A 82 -12.45 8.17 -13.91
CA PRO A 82 -11.33 8.34 -12.99
C PRO A 82 -10.43 7.09 -12.86
N TYR A 83 -10.74 6.02 -13.60
CA TYR A 83 -10.10 4.71 -13.50
C TYR A 83 -9.46 4.29 -14.81
N CYS A 84 -8.34 3.57 -14.75
CA CYS A 84 -7.70 2.97 -15.92
C CYS A 84 -8.39 1.65 -16.29
N PHE A 85 -9.22 1.66 -17.34
CA PHE A 85 -9.94 0.48 -17.84
C PHE A 85 -9.44 0.01 -19.21
N CYS A 86 -9.55 -1.30 -19.46
CA CYS A 86 -9.57 -1.80 -20.83
C CYS A 86 -10.92 -1.48 -21.51
N GLU A 87 -10.98 -1.61 -22.83
CA GLU A 87 -12.18 -1.30 -23.63
C GLU A 87 -13.45 -1.95 -23.08
N SER A 88 -13.42 -3.26 -22.83
CA SER A 88 -14.57 -4.00 -22.29
C SER A 88 -15.03 -3.51 -20.91
N CYS A 89 -14.09 -3.20 -20.00
CA CYS A 89 -14.46 -2.67 -18.68
C CYS A 89 -14.94 -1.21 -18.75
N LEU A 90 -14.48 -0.45 -19.74
CA LEU A 90 -14.97 0.91 -19.99
C LEU A 90 -16.43 0.89 -20.47
N GLU A 91 -16.77 0.00 -21.42
CA GLU A 91 -18.16 -0.18 -21.88
C GLU A 91 -19.09 -0.60 -20.74
N GLU A 92 -18.65 -1.55 -19.92
CA GLU A 92 -19.39 -1.98 -18.74
C GLU A 92 -19.57 -0.84 -17.73
N TYR A 93 -18.53 -0.05 -17.49
CA TYR A 93 -18.62 1.11 -16.61
C TYR A 93 -19.62 2.16 -17.12
N ILE A 94 -19.63 2.44 -18.43
CA ILE A 94 -20.59 3.38 -19.03
C ILE A 94 -22.02 2.86 -18.85
N ASP A 95 -22.27 1.58 -19.11
CA ASP A 95 -23.60 0.98 -18.93
C ASP A 95 -24.03 1.02 -17.45
N TYR A 96 -23.12 0.69 -16.53
CA TYR A 96 -23.38 0.86 -15.09
C TYR A 96 -23.76 2.31 -14.76
N MET A 97 -23.01 3.29 -15.25
CA MET A 97 -23.27 4.70 -14.99
C MET A 97 -24.61 5.18 -15.57
N GLU A 98 -25.03 4.68 -16.73
CA GLU A 98 -26.34 5.00 -17.29
C GLU A 98 -27.47 4.35 -16.49
N ARG A 99 -27.30 3.11 -16.01
CA ARG A 99 -28.26 2.41 -15.14
C ARG A 99 -28.43 3.05 -13.77
N VAL A 100 -27.36 3.54 -13.18
CA VAL A 100 -27.44 4.35 -11.95
C VAL A 100 -28.24 5.64 -12.18
N LYS A 101 -28.22 6.21 -13.39
CA LYS A 101 -29.05 7.38 -13.77
C LYS A 101 -30.48 7.01 -14.17
N GLY A 102 -30.89 5.75 -14.02
CA GLY A 102 -32.21 5.26 -14.42
C GLY A 102 -32.38 5.12 -15.95
N ARG A 103 -31.29 5.10 -16.71
CA ARG A 103 -31.25 4.87 -18.16
C ARG A 103 -30.63 3.49 -18.46
N GLY A 104 -30.74 3.01 -19.68
CA GLY A 104 -30.11 1.75 -20.09
C GLY A 104 -31.10 0.63 -20.42
N ASP A 105 -30.58 -0.41 -21.06
CA ASP A 105 -31.40 -1.48 -21.61
C ASP A 105 -31.69 -2.56 -20.56
N ALA A 106 -32.98 -2.73 -20.24
CA ALA A 106 -33.47 -3.80 -19.37
C ALA A 106 -33.45 -5.19 -20.06
N GLY A 107 -33.23 -5.25 -21.37
CA GLY A 107 -33.17 -6.48 -22.16
C GLY A 107 -31.89 -7.30 -21.99
N CYS A 108 -30.82 -6.70 -21.46
CA CYS A 108 -29.53 -7.37 -21.26
C CYS A 108 -29.52 -8.26 -20.00
N TYR A 109 -30.01 -9.50 -20.10
CA TYR A 109 -30.16 -10.42 -18.96
C TYR A 109 -28.85 -10.77 -18.23
N TRP A 110 -27.70 -10.73 -18.93
CA TRP A 110 -26.39 -11.02 -18.35
C TRP A 110 -25.83 -9.86 -17.51
N ARG A 111 -26.37 -8.66 -17.69
CA ARG A 111 -26.11 -7.50 -16.84
C ARG A 111 -27.37 -7.22 -16.01
N ASN A 112 -27.67 -8.12 -15.10
CA ASN A 112 -28.83 -8.00 -14.20
C ASN A 112 -28.49 -7.21 -12.92
N GLU A 113 -29.41 -7.20 -11.95
CA GLU A 113 -29.22 -6.54 -10.65
C GLU A 113 -27.96 -7.00 -9.89
N ALA A 114 -27.61 -8.29 -9.98
CA ALA A 114 -26.40 -8.80 -9.33
C ALA A 114 -25.13 -8.24 -9.98
N TRP A 115 -25.13 -8.05 -11.30
CA TRP A 115 -24.04 -7.38 -12.00
C TRP A 115 -23.92 -5.91 -11.59
N LEU A 116 -25.06 -5.20 -11.42
CA LEU A 116 -25.07 -3.83 -10.90
C LEU A 116 -24.49 -3.76 -9.48
N GLU A 117 -24.86 -4.70 -8.61
CA GLU A 117 -24.35 -4.80 -7.25
C GLU A 117 -22.83 -5.03 -7.24
N VAL A 118 -22.31 -5.91 -8.11
CA VAL A 118 -20.86 -6.14 -8.26
C VAL A 118 -20.12 -4.85 -8.65
N TRP A 119 -20.69 -4.04 -9.53
CA TRP A 119 -20.11 -2.76 -9.91
C TRP A 119 -20.14 -1.74 -8.76
N LYS A 120 -21.28 -1.64 -8.08
CA LYS A 120 -21.44 -0.76 -6.92
C LYS A 120 -20.42 -1.08 -5.82
N ILE A 121 -20.34 -2.34 -5.39
CA ILE A 121 -19.40 -2.79 -4.35
C ILE A 121 -17.95 -2.54 -4.79
N TRP A 122 -17.64 -2.75 -6.08
CA TRP A 122 -16.30 -2.49 -6.59
C TRP A 122 -15.94 -1.01 -6.50
N ILE A 123 -16.84 -0.09 -6.84
CA ILE A 123 -16.62 1.35 -6.71
C ILE A 123 -16.46 1.74 -5.23
N ASP A 124 -17.33 1.25 -4.36
CA ASP A 124 -17.25 1.50 -2.91
C ASP A 124 -15.91 1.02 -2.33
N CYS A 125 -15.39 -0.10 -2.84
CA CYS A 125 -14.08 -0.61 -2.48
C CYS A 125 -12.95 0.32 -2.93
N GLN A 126 -13.01 0.85 -4.16
CA GLN A 126 -12.03 1.84 -4.64
C GLN A 126 -12.05 3.10 -3.76
N GLU A 127 -13.23 3.60 -3.39
CA GLU A 127 -13.35 4.75 -2.49
C GLU A 127 -12.79 4.48 -1.09
N ALA A 128 -13.00 3.27 -0.56
CA ALA A 128 -12.42 2.86 0.72
C ALA A 128 -10.88 2.82 0.67
N ILE A 129 -10.31 2.30 -0.42
CA ILE A 129 -8.87 2.31 -0.68
C ILE A 129 -8.38 3.77 -0.72
N ASP A 130 -9.02 4.63 -1.50
CA ASP A 130 -8.63 6.03 -1.64
C ASP A 130 -8.65 6.80 -0.32
N ARG A 131 -9.65 6.56 0.52
CA ARG A 131 -9.70 7.12 1.88
C ARG A 131 -8.57 6.61 2.75
N TYR A 132 -8.24 5.32 2.67
CA TYR A 132 -7.10 4.75 3.39
C TYR A 132 -5.78 5.37 2.94
N LEU A 133 -5.56 5.56 1.63
CA LEU A 133 -4.35 6.20 1.10
C LEU A 133 -4.19 7.65 1.54
N LYS A 134 -5.30 8.34 1.81
CA LYS A 134 -5.35 9.70 2.32
C LYS A 134 -5.36 9.78 3.85
N SER A 135 -5.35 8.65 4.55
CA SER A 135 -5.34 8.61 6.01
C SER A 135 -4.06 9.21 6.58
N LYS A 136 -4.16 9.83 7.77
CA LYS A 136 -3.02 10.47 8.44
C LYS A 136 -1.92 9.45 8.73
N GLU A 137 -2.33 8.25 9.14
CA GLU A 137 -1.46 7.14 9.51
C GLU A 137 -0.67 6.62 8.30
N PHE A 138 -1.33 6.49 7.15
CA PHE A 138 -0.64 6.06 5.93
C PHE A 138 0.29 7.15 5.37
N LEU A 139 -0.12 8.42 5.44
CA LEU A 139 0.75 9.54 5.04
C LEU A 139 1.97 9.66 5.94
N GLN A 140 1.82 9.48 7.26
CA GLN A 140 2.93 9.42 8.20
C GLN A 140 3.89 8.27 7.85
N LEU A 141 3.35 7.09 7.54
CA LEU A 141 4.14 5.94 7.10
C LEU A 141 4.99 6.26 5.85
N LEU A 142 4.42 6.97 4.87
CA LEU A 142 5.17 7.39 3.68
C LEU A 142 6.26 8.43 3.99
N GLN A 143 6.01 9.36 4.91
CA GLN A 143 6.99 10.36 5.33
C GLN A 143 8.20 9.71 6.02
N GLU A 144 7.98 8.70 6.87
CA GLU A 144 9.05 7.94 7.51
C GLU A 144 10.01 7.34 6.46
N PHE A 145 9.49 6.87 5.32
CA PHE A 145 10.33 6.31 4.26
C PHE A 145 11.09 7.37 3.48
N LYS A 146 10.46 8.51 3.16
CA LYS A 146 11.13 9.62 2.44
C LYS A 146 12.33 10.17 3.22
N GLN A 147 12.26 10.19 4.55
CA GLN A 147 13.35 10.67 5.42
C GLN A 147 14.50 9.66 5.56
N THR A 148 14.33 8.40 5.13
CA THR A 148 15.35 7.35 5.27
C THR A 148 16.21 7.13 4.02
N THR A 149 15.96 7.88 2.94
CA THR A 149 16.79 7.86 1.72
C THR A 149 17.79 9.01 1.80
N PRO A 150 19.10 8.77 1.97
CA PRO A 150 20.11 9.80 1.77
C PRO A 150 20.19 10.14 0.27
N GLU A 151 20.37 11.43 -0.05
CA GLU A 151 20.77 11.88 -1.40
C GLU A 151 22.10 11.26 -1.84
#